data_AF-A0A9X9A4S3-F1
#
_entry.id   AF-A0A9X9A4S3-F1
#
_cell.length_a   1.000
_cell.length_b   1.000
_cell.length_c   1.000
_cell.angle_alpha   90.00
_cell.angle_beta   90.00
_cell.angle_gamma   90.00
#
_symmetry.space_group_name_H-M   'P 1'
#
loop_
_entity.id
_entity.type
_entity.pdbx_description
1 polymer ?
#
loop_
_entity_poly.entity_id
_entity_poly.type
_entity_poly.pdbx_seq_one_letter_code
_entity_poly.pdbx_strand_id
1 'polypeptide(L)'
;EKMKDKERIDYTKDLSIDGLKGKKIGLLFSVDQQDENRKAVAEKIRKDLQDAGAILTDNIQLSAEGVDNLQTLEYEFKHNVNDYLSQQKNVPVKSLEEIIAFNKKDSKRRIKYGQTLIEGSEKSAITKEEFENVVQTSQENARKELDRYLVEKGLDALVMINNDEVLLSAVAGYPELAVPAGYDKNGEPIGVVFVGKQFGEKELFNIGYAYEQQSKNRKSPSL
;
A
#
# COMPACT_ATOMS: atom_id res chain seq x y z
N GLU A 1 -25.25 2.46 -5.36
CA GLU A 1 -26.04 2.91 -4.18
C GLU A 1 -25.20 3.84 -3.33
N LYS A 2 -25.69 5.02 -2.97
CA LYS A 2 -25.03 5.88 -1.96
C LYS A 2 -25.08 5.12 -0.64
N MET A 3 -23.92 4.84 -0.05
CA MET A 3 -23.83 4.26 1.30
C MET A 3 -24.64 5.13 2.25
N LYS A 4 -25.81 4.63 2.69
CA LYS A 4 -26.54 5.16 3.84
C LYS A 4 -25.62 5.08 5.05
N ASP A 5 -25.66 6.10 5.90
CA ASP A 5 -24.90 6.22 7.15
C ASP A 5 -24.71 4.86 7.85
N LYS A 6 -23.59 4.19 7.58
CA LYS A 6 -23.05 3.21 8.51
C LYS A 6 -22.63 4.04 9.71
N GLU A 7 -23.07 3.66 10.91
CA GLU A 7 -22.59 4.27 12.15
C GLU A 7 -21.08 4.44 12.08
N ARG A 8 -20.61 5.69 12.25
CA ARG A 8 -19.17 5.98 12.27
C ARG A 8 -18.55 5.15 13.40
N ILE A 9 -17.66 4.23 13.03
CA ILE A 9 -16.96 3.38 13.98
C ILE A 9 -15.86 4.20 14.66
N ASP A 10 -15.77 4.12 15.97
CA ASP A 10 -14.61 4.60 16.73
C ASP A 10 -13.57 3.48 16.79
N TYR A 11 -12.55 3.58 15.92
CA TYR A 11 -11.49 2.59 15.78
C TYR A 11 -10.59 2.45 17.02
N THR A 12 -10.73 3.32 18.01
CA THR A 12 -9.89 3.28 19.22
C THR A 12 -10.44 2.40 20.34
N LYS A 13 -11.73 2.04 20.30
CA LYS A 13 -12.40 1.36 21.41
C LYS A 13 -12.09 -0.13 21.52
N ASP A 14 -11.82 -0.79 20.40
CA ASP A 14 -11.64 -2.25 20.32
C ASP A 14 -10.18 -2.66 20.07
N LEU A 15 -9.24 -1.84 20.53
CA LEU A 15 -7.80 -2.13 20.47
C LEU A 15 -7.38 -2.95 21.69
N SER A 16 -6.87 -4.17 21.46
CA SER A 16 -6.42 -5.07 22.51
C SER A 16 -5.00 -5.55 22.24
N ILE A 17 -4.19 -5.66 23.30
CA ILE A 17 -2.86 -6.28 23.23
C ILE A 17 -2.94 -7.76 22.82
N ASP A 18 -4.09 -8.41 23.04
CA ASP A 18 -4.36 -9.79 22.60
C ASP A 18 -4.96 -9.86 21.19
N GLY A 19 -4.97 -8.76 20.43
CA GLY A 19 -5.63 -8.66 19.11
C GLY A 19 -5.16 -9.71 18.10
N LEU A 20 -3.92 -10.19 18.22
CA LEU A 20 -3.30 -11.24 17.38
C LEU A 20 -3.60 -12.67 17.84
N LYS A 21 -4.11 -12.88 19.05
CA LYS A 21 -4.32 -14.22 19.60
C LYS A 21 -5.30 -15.01 18.73
N GLY A 22 -4.82 -16.11 18.16
CA GLY A 22 -5.58 -16.99 17.26
C GLY A 22 -5.78 -16.45 15.84
N LYS A 23 -5.25 -15.26 15.50
CA LYS A 23 -5.35 -14.71 14.15
C LYS A 23 -4.46 -15.49 13.19
N LYS A 24 -4.97 -15.75 11.99
CA LYS A 24 -4.24 -16.43 10.93
C LYS A 24 -3.58 -15.40 10.02
N ILE A 25 -2.25 -15.33 10.05
CA ILE A 25 -1.47 -14.32 9.31
C ILE A 25 -0.66 -15.01 8.23
N GLY A 26 -0.80 -14.56 6.98
CA GLY A 26 -0.02 -15.07 5.86
C GLY A 26 1.24 -14.24 5.61
N LEU A 27 2.41 -14.87 5.61
CA LEU A 27 3.68 -14.20 5.32
C LEU A 27 3.91 -14.15 3.80
N LEU A 28 4.03 -12.94 3.27
CA LEU A 28 4.39 -12.66 1.87
C LEU A 28 5.91 -12.58 1.65
N PHE A 29 6.68 -13.08 2.62
CA PHE A 29 8.14 -13.12 2.56
C PHE A 29 8.65 -14.44 3.12
N SER A 30 9.84 -14.84 2.68
CA SER A 30 10.58 -15.96 3.24
C SER A 30 11.84 -15.44 3.93
N VAL A 31 12.07 -15.86 5.17
CA VAL A 31 13.28 -15.49 5.94
C VAL A 31 14.55 -15.98 5.23
N ASP A 32 14.52 -17.19 4.69
CA ASP A 32 15.69 -17.81 4.04
C ASP A 32 16.09 -17.13 2.74
N GLN A 33 15.16 -16.40 2.11
CA GLN A 33 15.40 -15.65 0.88
C GLN A 33 15.76 -14.19 1.13
N GLN A 34 15.74 -13.72 2.39
CA GLN A 34 16.17 -12.36 2.72
C GLN A 34 17.67 -12.20 2.61
N ASP A 35 18.10 -11.01 2.21
CA ASP A 35 19.49 -10.62 2.31
C ASP A 35 19.96 -10.52 3.78
N GLU A 36 21.27 -10.57 3.97
CA GLU A 36 21.91 -10.53 5.30
C GLU A 36 21.54 -9.29 6.14
N ASN A 37 21.12 -8.17 5.52
CA ASN A 37 20.73 -6.97 6.26
C ASN A 37 19.33 -7.10 6.87
N ARG A 38 18.41 -7.76 6.16
CA ARG A 38 16.99 -7.84 6.52
C ARG A 38 16.63 -9.14 7.26
N LYS A 39 17.44 -10.18 7.13
CA LYS A 39 17.17 -11.52 7.70
C LYS A 39 16.81 -11.48 9.18
N ALA A 40 17.59 -10.78 10.00
CA ALA A 40 17.33 -10.66 11.44
C ALA A 40 16.00 -9.97 11.76
N VAL A 41 15.60 -8.97 10.95
CA VAL A 41 14.31 -8.29 11.11
C VAL A 41 13.17 -9.19 10.67
N ALA A 42 13.32 -9.92 9.57
CA ALA A 42 12.32 -10.89 9.10
C ALA A 42 12.08 -12.01 10.13
N GLU A 43 13.14 -12.54 10.74
CA GLU A 43 13.06 -13.50 11.86
C GLU A 43 12.32 -12.90 13.06
N LYS A 44 12.64 -11.64 13.40
CA LYS A 44 11.99 -10.93 14.49
C LYS A 44 10.49 -10.72 14.23
N ILE A 45 10.09 -10.32 13.03
CA ILE A 45 8.67 -10.17 12.65
C ILE A 45 7.93 -11.48 12.89
N ARG A 46 8.46 -12.61 12.38
CA ARG A 46 7.87 -13.93 12.57
C ARG A 46 7.73 -14.25 14.07
N LYS A 47 8.79 -14.03 14.84
CA LYS A 47 8.80 -14.29 16.28
C LYS A 47 7.78 -13.44 17.03
N ASP A 48 7.74 -12.13 16.79
CA ASP A 48 6.81 -11.22 17.47
C ASP A 48 5.35 -11.60 17.21
N LEU A 49 5.02 -12.02 15.98
CA LEU A 49 3.68 -12.50 15.63
C LEU A 49 3.33 -13.82 16.36
N GLN A 50 4.27 -14.78 16.40
CA GLN A 50 4.08 -16.05 17.10
C GLN A 50 3.96 -15.86 18.61
N ASP A 51 4.80 -15.02 19.21
CA ASP A 51 4.76 -14.69 20.65
C ASP A 51 3.44 -14.01 21.03
N ALA A 52 2.84 -13.23 20.13
CA ALA A 52 1.50 -12.65 20.29
C ALA A 52 0.35 -13.64 20.05
N GLY A 53 0.65 -14.92 19.74
CA GLY A 53 -0.31 -15.99 19.57
C GLY A 53 -0.95 -16.08 18.19
N ALA A 54 -0.36 -15.49 17.16
CA ALA A 54 -0.80 -15.63 15.78
C ALA A 54 -0.41 -17.01 15.19
N ILE A 55 -1.25 -17.53 14.30
CA ILE A 55 -1.02 -18.74 13.52
C ILE A 55 -0.48 -18.32 12.16
N LEU A 56 0.75 -18.70 11.84
CA LEU A 56 1.42 -18.25 10.61
C LEU A 56 1.25 -19.24 9.47
N THR A 57 0.95 -18.71 8.28
CA THR A 57 1.06 -19.43 7.00
C THR A 57 2.25 -18.89 6.24
N ASP A 58 3.27 -19.72 6.06
CA ASP A 58 4.53 -19.35 5.44
C ASP A 58 4.49 -19.39 3.90
N ASN A 59 5.42 -18.67 3.26
CA ASN A 59 5.75 -18.77 1.83
C ASN A 59 4.56 -18.53 0.89
N ILE A 60 3.73 -17.52 1.18
CA ILE A 60 2.71 -17.08 0.22
C ILE A 60 3.39 -16.23 -0.83
N GLN A 61 3.19 -16.60 -2.10
CA GLN A 61 3.62 -15.82 -3.25
C GLN A 61 2.36 -15.37 -3.98
N LEU A 62 2.22 -14.06 -4.15
CA LEU A 62 1.12 -13.47 -4.89
C LEU A 62 1.46 -13.40 -6.37
N SER A 63 0.46 -13.57 -7.22
CA SER A 63 0.59 -13.30 -8.66
C SER A 63 -0.01 -11.95 -9.02
N ALA A 64 0.80 -11.06 -9.58
CA ALA A 64 0.35 -9.78 -10.15
C ALA A 64 0.03 -9.86 -11.65
N GLU A 65 -0.19 -11.07 -12.18
CA GLU A 65 -0.51 -11.26 -13.58
C GLU A 65 -1.78 -10.49 -13.98
N GLY A 66 -1.66 -9.68 -15.03
CA GLY A 66 -2.78 -8.89 -15.55
C GLY A 66 -3.21 -7.74 -14.65
N VAL A 67 -2.34 -7.27 -13.74
CA VAL A 67 -2.57 -6.09 -12.91
C VAL A 67 -1.63 -4.97 -13.34
N ASP A 68 -2.18 -3.92 -13.95
CA ASP A 68 -1.44 -2.72 -14.35
C ASP A 68 -1.47 -1.64 -13.25
N ASN A 69 -0.48 -0.75 -13.32
CA ASN A 69 -0.44 0.49 -12.54
C ASN A 69 0.04 1.67 -13.40
N LEU A 70 0.98 1.45 -14.31
CA LEU A 70 1.63 2.55 -15.03
C LEU A 70 0.74 3.15 -16.12
N GLN A 71 -0.01 2.34 -16.88
CA GLN A 71 -0.93 2.86 -17.90
C GLN A 71 -2.12 3.57 -17.25
N THR A 72 -2.62 3.02 -16.13
CA THR A 72 -3.64 3.67 -15.31
C THR A 72 -3.18 5.07 -14.88
N LEU A 73 -1.98 5.19 -14.31
CA LEU A 73 -1.42 6.48 -13.89
C LEU A 73 -1.15 7.42 -15.07
N GLU A 74 -0.62 6.91 -16.18
CA GLU A 74 -0.29 7.72 -17.36
C GLU A 74 -1.54 8.40 -17.93
N TYR A 75 -2.65 7.67 -18.06
CA TYR A 75 -3.90 8.24 -18.55
C TYR A 75 -4.56 9.16 -17.52
N GLU A 76 -4.75 8.68 -16.29
CA GLU A 76 -5.62 9.35 -15.32
C GLU A 76 -5.02 10.65 -14.79
N PHE A 77 -3.69 10.74 -14.66
CA PHE A 77 -3.01 11.88 -14.06
C PHE A 77 -3.32 13.20 -14.79
N LYS A 78 -3.18 13.25 -16.12
CA LYS A 78 -3.53 14.44 -16.94
C LYS A 78 -4.96 14.89 -16.69
N HIS A 79 -5.90 13.96 -16.80
CA HIS A 79 -7.33 14.25 -16.72
C HIS A 79 -7.70 14.75 -15.31
N ASN A 80 -7.27 14.04 -14.27
CA ASN A 80 -7.54 14.40 -12.87
C ASN A 80 -6.92 15.75 -12.47
N VAL A 81 -5.67 16.02 -12.89
CA VAL A 81 -5.03 17.32 -12.60
C VAL A 81 -5.78 18.45 -13.28
N ASN A 82 -6.14 18.31 -14.56
CA ASN A 82 -6.88 19.34 -15.29
C ASN A 82 -8.28 19.57 -14.68
N ASP A 83 -9.00 18.49 -14.37
CA ASP A 83 -10.31 18.56 -13.72
C ASP A 83 -10.23 19.23 -12.35
N TYR A 84 -9.22 18.88 -11.54
CA TYR A 84 -8.97 19.51 -10.25
C TYR A 84 -8.70 21.01 -10.40
N LEU A 85 -7.82 21.41 -11.31
CA LEU A 85 -7.42 22.81 -11.54
C LEU A 85 -8.59 23.65 -12.07
N SER A 86 -9.47 23.06 -12.89
CA SER A 86 -10.66 23.74 -13.43
C SER A 86 -11.63 24.20 -12.32
N GLN A 87 -11.67 23.47 -11.20
CA GLN A 87 -12.54 23.75 -10.05
C GLN A 87 -11.97 24.83 -9.12
N GLN A 88 -10.69 25.19 -9.27
CA GLN A 88 -10.03 26.15 -8.40
C GLN A 88 -10.19 27.59 -8.92
N LYS A 89 -10.58 28.51 -8.03
CA LYS A 89 -10.80 29.93 -8.39
C LYS A 89 -9.49 30.67 -8.67
N ASN A 90 -8.55 30.66 -7.72
CA ASN A 90 -7.36 31.52 -7.73
C ASN A 90 -6.06 30.71 -7.92
N VAL A 91 -6.12 29.66 -8.75
CA VAL A 91 -4.95 28.83 -9.06
C VAL A 91 -4.13 29.46 -10.21
N PRO A 92 -2.80 29.55 -10.09
CA PRO A 92 -1.95 30.25 -11.07
C PRO A 92 -1.64 29.44 -12.34
N VAL A 93 -2.11 28.19 -12.41
CA VAL A 93 -2.04 27.30 -13.58
C VAL A 93 -3.38 26.61 -13.75
N LYS A 94 -3.78 26.31 -14.99
CA LYS A 94 -5.08 25.72 -15.33
C LYS A 94 -4.99 24.35 -15.98
N SER A 95 -3.78 23.89 -16.31
CA SER A 95 -3.57 22.58 -16.93
C SER A 95 -2.20 21.98 -16.61
N LEU A 96 -2.06 20.69 -16.89
CA LEU A 96 -0.79 19.98 -16.85
C LEU A 96 0.22 20.55 -17.86
N GLU A 97 -0.23 20.95 -19.05
CA GLU A 97 0.58 21.62 -20.05
C GLU A 97 1.23 22.92 -19.51
N GLU A 98 0.44 23.74 -18.80
CA GLU A 98 0.96 24.97 -18.19
C GLU A 98 1.99 24.68 -17.10
N ILE A 99 1.83 23.60 -16.32
CA ILE A 99 2.82 23.14 -15.34
C ILE A 99 4.13 22.76 -16.04
N ILE A 100 4.05 21.97 -17.12
CA ILE A 100 5.21 21.54 -17.92
C ILE A 100 5.95 22.76 -18.49
N ALA A 101 5.22 23.73 -19.04
CA ALA A 101 5.78 24.97 -19.58
C ALA A 101 6.38 25.85 -18.48
N PHE A 102 5.72 25.95 -17.33
CA PHE A 102 6.22 26.70 -16.17
C PHE A 102 7.53 26.13 -15.66
N ASN A 103 7.64 24.81 -15.50
CA ASN A 103 8.85 24.16 -15.04
C ASN A 103 10.06 24.44 -15.95
N LYS A 104 9.85 24.49 -17.27
CA LYS A 104 10.89 24.79 -18.26
C LYS A 104 11.48 26.20 -18.14
N LYS A 105 10.78 27.15 -17.50
CA LYS A 105 11.29 28.52 -17.30
C LYS A 105 12.46 28.59 -16.30
N ASP A 106 12.62 27.58 -15.43
CA ASP A 106 13.75 27.48 -14.50
C ASP A 106 14.01 26.01 -14.11
N SER A 107 14.48 25.23 -15.08
CA SER A 107 14.59 23.77 -14.94
C SER A 107 15.52 23.33 -13.81
N LYS A 108 16.60 24.09 -13.56
CA LYS A 108 17.55 23.78 -12.47
C LYS A 108 16.89 23.81 -11.10
N ARG A 109 15.92 24.71 -10.91
CA ARG A 109 15.17 24.85 -9.66
C ARG A 109 13.93 23.96 -9.62
N ARG A 110 13.20 23.85 -10.73
CA ARG A 110 11.84 23.29 -10.76
C ARG A 110 11.82 21.81 -11.11
N ILE A 111 12.74 21.35 -11.95
CA ILE A 111 12.80 19.98 -12.48
C ILE A 111 14.25 19.50 -12.52
N LYS A 112 14.91 19.48 -11.35
CA LYS A 112 16.31 19.03 -11.18
C LYS A 112 16.59 17.67 -11.84
N TYR A 113 15.60 16.77 -11.81
CA TYR A 113 15.66 15.41 -12.38
C TYR A 113 14.82 15.26 -13.65
N GLY A 114 14.33 16.36 -14.23
CA GLY A 114 13.38 16.35 -15.33
C GLY A 114 11.92 16.19 -14.89
N GLN A 115 11.04 15.98 -15.87
CA GLN A 115 9.60 15.87 -15.68
C GLN A 115 8.95 14.88 -16.67
N THR A 116 9.69 13.83 -17.02
CA THR A 116 9.33 12.88 -18.08
C THR A 116 7.99 12.20 -17.85
N LEU A 117 7.63 11.89 -16.60
CA LEU A 117 6.35 11.24 -16.28
C LEU A 117 5.15 12.11 -16.65
N ILE A 118 5.18 13.39 -16.29
CA ILE A 118 4.06 14.30 -16.59
C ILE A 118 4.03 14.70 -18.06
N GLU A 119 5.18 14.78 -18.72
CA GLU A 119 5.24 14.93 -20.18
C GLU A 119 4.72 13.67 -20.90
N GLY A 120 4.93 12.48 -20.33
CA GLY A 120 4.33 11.22 -20.76
C GLY A 120 2.80 11.23 -20.66
N SER A 121 2.28 11.60 -19.50
CA SER A 121 0.84 11.71 -19.27
C SER A 121 0.18 12.76 -20.18
N GLU A 122 0.80 13.93 -20.37
CA GLU A 122 0.26 14.98 -21.24
C GLU A 122 0.12 14.51 -22.71
N LYS A 123 1.09 13.74 -23.20
CA LYS A 123 1.12 13.24 -24.59
C LYS A 123 0.50 11.86 -24.77
N SER A 124 -0.08 11.28 -23.73
CA SER A 124 -0.56 9.89 -23.77
C SER A 124 -1.59 9.72 -24.88
N ALA A 125 -1.47 8.60 -25.60
CA ALA A 125 -2.40 8.20 -26.65
C ALA A 125 -3.45 7.20 -26.15
N ILE A 126 -3.39 6.80 -24.88
CA ILE A 126 -4.34 5.87 -24.27
C ILE A 126 -5.74 6.48 -24.36
N THR A 127 -6.67 5.72 -24.93
CA THR A 127 -8.07 6.10 -25.00
C THR A 127 -8.78 5.82 -23.69
N LYS A 128 -9.92 6.48 -23.47
CA LYS A 128 -10.76 6.23 -22.30
C LYS A 128 -11.20 4.76 -22.20
N GLU A 129 -11.55 4.15 -23.34
CA GLU A 129 -11.98 2.75 -23.41
C GLU A 129 -10.86 1.79 -23.01
N GLU A 130 -9.64 2.00 -23.51
CA GLU A 130 -8.47 1.20 -23.11
C GLU A 130 -8.19 1.35 -21.61
N PHE A 131 -8.21 2.58 -21.10
CA PHE A 131 -8.04 2.85 -19.67
C PHE A 131 -9.08 2.12 -18.81
N GLU A 132 -10.37 2.24 -19.14
CA GLU A 132 -11.46 1.60 -18.38
C GLU A 132 -11.33 0.07 -18.39
N ASN A 133 -10.95 -0.53 -19.53
CA ASN A 133 -10.71 -1.97 -19.63
C ASN A 133 -9.52 -2.43 -18.78
N VAL A 134 -8.41 -1.69 -18.79
CA VAL A 134 -7.23 -1.97 -17.97
C VAL A 134 -7.57 -1.87 -16.48
N VAL A 135 -8.30 -0.84 -16.06
CA VAL A 135 -8.73 -0.68 -14.66
C VAL A 135 -9.62 -1.84 -14.22
N GLN A 136 -10.63 -2.18 -15.03
CA GLN A 136 -11.55 -3.26 -14.69
C GLN A 136 -10.81 -4.59 -14.49
N THR A 137 -10.01 -4.99 -15.47
CA THR A 137 -9.29 -6.27 -15.42
C THR A 137 -8.27 -6.32 -14.28
N SER A 138 -7.55 -5.22 -14.03
CA SER A 138 -6.58 -5.13 -12.94
C SER A 138 -7.26 -5.26 -11.57
N GLN A 139 -8.40 -4.61 -11.36
CA GLN A 139 -9.17 -4.71 -10.12
C GLN A 139 -9.72 -6.13 -9.88
N GLU A 140 -10.27 -6.77 -10.91
CA GLU A 140 -10.79 -8.14 -10.83
C GLU A 140 -9.68 -9.14 -10.49
N ASN A 141 -8.53 -9.05 -11.17
CA ASN A 141 -7.38 -9.93 -10.95
C ASN A 141 -6.79 -9.74 -9.55
N ALA A 142 -6.54 -8.50 -9.14
CA ALA A 142 -5.96 -8.20 -7.83
C ALA A 142 -6.87 -8.65 -6.68
N ARG A 143 -8.18 -8.39 -6.79
CA ARG A 143 -9.15 -8.83 -5.77
C ARG A 143 -9.21 -10.35 -5.67
N LYS A 144 -9.28 -11.03 -6.81
CA LYS A 144 -9.32 -12.50 -6.86
C LYS A 144 -8.10 -13.12 -6.19
N GLU A 145 -6.91 -12.59 -6.47
CA GLU A 145 -5.68 -13.13 -5.89
C GLU A 145 -5.60 -12.89 -4.37
N LEU A 146 -6.02 -11.72 -3.87
CA LEU A 146 -6.06 -11.47 -2.43
C LEU A 146 -7.13 -12.32 -1.72
N ASP A 147 -8.33 -12.42 -2.29
CA ASP A 147 -9.45 -13.18 -1.71
C ASP A 147 -9.16 -14.69 -1.65
N ARG A 148 -8.36 -15.22 -2.57
CA ARG A 148 -7.86 -16.59 -2.50
C ARG A 148 -7.19 -16.92 -1.15
N TYR A 149 -6.56 -15.93 -0.52
CA TYR A 149 -5.89 -16.12 0.78
C TYR A 149 -6.74 -15.59 1.94
N LEU A 150 -7.23 -14.36 1.83
CA LEU A 150 -7.96 -13.69 2.92
C LEU A 150 -9.37 -14.29 3.13
N VAL A 151 -10.04 -14.68 2.05
CA VAL A 151 -11.42 -15.18 2.11
C VAL A 151 -11.45 -16.70 2.01
N GLU A 152 -10.93 -17.28 0.93
CA GLU A 152 -11.06 -18.71 0.66
C GLU A 152 -10.25 -19.57 1.65
N LYS A 153 -9.01 -19.18 1.96
CA LYS A 153 -8.19 -19.83 3.00
C LYS A 153 -8.44 -19.29 4.41
N GLY A 154 -9.27 -18.24 4.53
CA GLY A 154 -9.68 -17.65 5.80
C GLY A 154 -8.51 -17.07 6.60
N LEU A 155 -7.53 -16.45 5.96
CA LEU A 155 -6.52 -15.64 6.65
C LEU A 155 -7.13 -14.30 7.10
N ASP A 156 -6.74 -13.83 8.28
CA ASP A 156 -7.24 -12.58 8.84
C ASP A 156 -6.48 -11.37 8.28
N ALA A 157 -5.19 -11.54 7.99
CA ALA A 157 -4.37 -10.58 7.27
C ALA A 157 -3.22 -11.27 6.53
N LEU A 158 -2.69 -10.58 5.52
CA LEU A 158 -1.38 -10.86 4.93
C LEU A 158 -0.36 -9.87 5.46
N VAL A 159 0.92 -10.22 5.42
CA VAL A 159 1.99 -9.35 5.91
C VAL A 159 3.21 -9.37 4.99
N MET A 160 3.69 -8.19 4.63
CA MET A 160 4.89 -7.98 3.80
C MET A 160 5.94 -7.14 4.54
N ILE A 161 7.17 -7.17 4.03
CA ILE A 161 8.24 -6.27 4.46
C ILE A 161 8.21 -5.04 3.55
N ASN A 162 8.30 -3.85 4.16
CA ASN A 162 8.27 -2.57 3.45
C ASN A 162 7.11 -2.50 2.45
N ASN A 163 7.40 -2.38 1.15
CA ASN A 163 6.41 -2.22 0.10
C ASN A 163 6.53 -3.31 -0.98
N ASP A 164 7.08 -4.48 -0.62
CA ASP A 164 7.45 -5.52 -1.58
C ASP A 164 6.23 -6.05 -2.39
N GLU A 165 5.01 -6.01 -1.84
CA GLU A 165 3.80 -6.65 -2.41
C GLU A 165 2.57 -5.72 -2.49
N VAL A 166 2.78 -4.41 -2.64
CA VAL A 166 1.70 -3.39 -2.54
C VAL A 166 0.78 -3.32 -3.76
N LEU A 167 1.24 -3.74 -4.93
CA LEU A 167 0.52 -3.54 -6.20
C LEU A 167 -0.92 -4.07 -6.13
N LEU A 168 -1.10 -5.28 -5.61
CA LEU A 168 -2.41 -5.92 -5.58
C LEU A 168 -3.36 -5.24 -4.59
N SER A 169 -2.92 -4.94 -3.37
CA SER A 169 -3.77 -4.34 -2.34
C SER A 169 -4.18 -2.92 -2.69
N ALA A 170 -3.26 -2.14 -3.27
CA ALA A 170 -3.56 -0.81 -3.79
C ALA A 170 -4.61 -0.86 -4.91
N VAL A 171 -4.43 -1.72 -5.92
CA VAL A 171 -5.36 -1.83 -7.05
C VAL A 171 -6.71 -2.42 -6.66
N ALA A 172 -6.74 -3.41 -5.76
CA ALA A 172 -7.98 -4.01 -5.29
C ALA A 172 -8.77 -3.09 -4.34
N GLY A 173 -8.13 -2.05 -3.78
CA GLY A 173 -8.69 -1.16 -2.78
C GLY A 173 -8.82 -1.81 -1.40
N TYR A 174 -7.85 -2.66 -1.03
CA TYR A 174 -7.81 -3.34 0.27
C TYR A 174 -7.01 -2.50 1.26
N PRO A 175 -7.37 -2.48 2.56
CA PRO A 175 -6.68 -1.66 3.54
C PRO A 175 -5.28 -2.19 3.85
N GLU A 176 -4.34 -1.27 3.98
CA GLU A 176 -2.94 -1.52 4.34
C GLU A 176 -2.57 -0.76 5.63
N LEU A 177 -1.78 -1.38 6.50
CA LEU A 177 -1.31 -0.77 7.75
C LEU A 177 0.18 -1.05 7.97
N ALA A 178 1.01 -0.02 7.88
CA ALA A 178 2.44 -0.10 8.18
C ALA A 178 2.70 0.10 9.68
N VAL A 179 3.49 -0.80 10.27
CA VAL A 179 3.98 -0.72 11.66
C VAL A 179 5.51 -0.89 11.67
N PRO A 180 6.27 -0.17 12.51
CA PRO A 180 7.72 -0.35 12.60
C PRO A 180 8.11 -1.80 12.97
N ALA A 181 8.94 -2.43 12.15
CA ALA A 181 9.43 -3.79 12.37
C ALA A 181 10.85 -3.85 12.96
N GLY A 182 11.60 -2.75 12.84
CA GLY A 182 12.95 -2.66 13.38
C GLY A 182 13.86 -1.87 12.46
N TYR A 183 15.13 -2.23 12.50
CA TYR A 183 16.19 -1.60 11.73
C TYR A 183 17.11 -2.68 11.18
N ASP A 184 17.57 -2.51 9.96
CA ASP A 184 18.58 -3.38 9.37
C ASP A 184 19.94 -3.22 10.08
N LYS A 185 20.94 -4.00 9.66
CA LYS A 185 22.29 -3.94 10.25
C LYS A 185 22.97 -2.57 10.15
N ASN A 186 22.54 -1.71 9.23
CA ASN A 186 23.07 -0.37 8.98
C ASN A 186 22.25 0.72 9.70
N GLY A 187 21.17 0.35 10.37
CA GLY A 187 20.25 1.29 11.01
C GLY A 187 19.16 1.84 10.07
N GLU A 188 19.00 1.27 8.87
CA GLU A 188 17.89 1.61 7.97
C GLU A 188 16.57 1.10 8.56
N PRO A 189 15.55 1.96 8.75
CA PRO A 189 14.26 1.52 9.28
C PRO A 189 13.58 0.52 8.34
N ILE A 190 13.09 -0.58 8.90
CA ILE A 190 12.28 -1.57 8.19
C ILE A 190 10.86 -1.54 8.77
N GLY A 191 9.88 -1.48 7.87
CA GLY A 191 8.46 -1.58 8.20
C GLY A 191 7.93 -2.98 7.94
N VAL A 192 6.91 -3.35 8.71
CA VAL A 192 6.03 -4.47 8.39
C VAL A 192 4.69 -3.89 7.97
N VAL A 193 4.13 -4.35 6.85
CA VAL A 193 2.85 -3.86 6.32
C VAL A 193 1.84 -4.98 6.32
N PHE A 194 0.72 -4.77 7.02
CA PHE A 194 -0.40 -5.68 7.07
C PHE A 194 -1.43 -5.33 6.00
N VAL A 195 -1.90 -6.31 5.24
CA VAL A 195 -3.00 -6.18 4.29
C VAL A 195 -4.23 -6.87 4.87
N GLY A 196 -5.30 -6.11 5.06
CA GLY A 196 -6.57 -6.61 5.58
C GLY A 196 -7.60 -6.91 4.49
N LYS A 197 -8.74 -7.45 4.89
CA LYS A 197 -9.91 -7.65 4.02
C LYS A 197 -10.53 -6.30 3.62
N GLN A 198 -11.30 -6.28 2.53
CA GLN A 198 -12.04 -5.09 2.12
C GLN A 198 -12.93 -4.54 3.25
N PHE A 199 -12.82 -3.24 3.55
CA PHE A 199 -13.50 -2.56 4.67
C PHE A 199 -13.18 -3.16 6.07
N GLY A 200 -12.05 -3.85 6.19
CA GLY A 200 -11.58 -4.52 7.40
C GLY A 200 -10.69 -3.67 8.32
N GLU A 201 -10.71 -2.34 8.20
CA GLU A 201 -9.79 -1.45 8.93
C GLU A 201 -9.88 -1.65 10.45
N LYS A 202 -11.07 -1.97 10.98
CA LYS A 202 -11.27 -2.21 12.42
C LYS A 202 -10.45 -3.40 12.91
N GLU A 203 -10.47 -4.49 12.16
CA GLU A 203 -9.68 -5.67 12.48
C GLU A 203 -8.18 -5.40 12.25
N LEU A 204 -7.84 -4.71 11.16
CA LEU A 204 -6.47 -4.38 10.81
C LEU A 204 -5.80 -3.50 11.87
N PHE A 205 -6.51 -2.51 12.41
CA PHE A 205 -6.02 -1.70 13.54
C PHE A 205 -5.78 -2.54 14.79
N ASN A 206 -6.68 -3.47 15.13
CA ASN A 206 -6.51 -4.32 16.30
C ASN A 206 -5.31 -5.28 16.14
N ILE A 207 -5.11 -5.83 14.92
CA ILE A 207 -3.93 -6.64 14.56
C ILE A 207 -2.64 -5.81 14.69
N GLY A 208 -2.59 -4.64 14.06
CA GLY A 208 -1.42 -3.77 14.07
C GLY A 208 -1.09 -3.26 15.46
N TYR A 209 -2.10 -2.91 16.26
CA TYR A 209 -1.92 -2.49 17.66
C TYR A 209 -1.33 -3.61 18.52
N ALA A 210 -1.84 -4.84 18.43
CA ALA A 210 -1.29 -5.97 19.16
C ALA A 210 0.17 -6.24 18.75
N TYR A 211 0.49 -6.20 17.45
CA TYR A 211 1.86 -6.31 16.97
C TYR A 211 2.77 -5.20 17.53
N GLU A 212 2.32 -3.94 17.48
CA GLU A 212 3.06 -2.79 17.97
C GLU A 212 3.36 -2.90 19.47
N GLN A 213 2.34 -3.23 20.28
CA GLN A 213 2.49 -3.30 21.74
C GLN A 213 3.38 -4.47 22.18
N GLN A 214 3.35 -5.58 21.46
CA GLN A 214 4.22 -6.73 21.72
C GLN A 214 5.68 -6.43 21.34
N SER A 215 5.90 -5.76 20.20
CA SER A 215 7.24 -5.66 19.60
C SER A 215 8.00 -4.39 19.99
N LYS A 216 7.31 -3.24 20.07
CA LYS A 216 7.84 -1.90 20.40
C LYS A 216 9.15 -1.55 19.66
N ASN A 217 9.23 -1.89 18.38
CA ASN A 217 10.47 -1.78 17.59
C ASN A 217 10.93 -0.33 17.36
N ARG A 218 10.01 0.64 17.37
CA ARG A 218 10.30 2.03 17.01
C ARG A 218 11.26 2.68 18.00
N LYS A 219 12.35 3.25 17.48
CA LYS A 219 13.23 4.17 18.21
C LYS A 219 13.05 5.59 17.68
N SER A 220 13.14 6.58 18.55
CA SER A 220 13.20 7.98 18.10
C SER A 220 14.54 8.23 17.39
N PRO A 221 14.56 8.94 16.24
CA PRO A 221 15.81 9.26 15.56
C PRO A 221 16.65 10.23 16.40
N SER A 222 17.99 10.10 16.31
CA SER A 222 18.91 11.12 16.81
C SER A 222 19.02 12.21 15.74
N LEU A 223 18.54 13.41 16.07
CA LEU A 223 18.53 14.58 15.17
C LEU A 223 19.82 15.41 15.28
#